data_AF-A0A8J8JKQ7-F1
#
_entry.id   AF-A0A8J8JKQ7-F1
#
_cell.length_a   1.000
_cell.length_b   1.000
_cell.length_c   1.000
_cell.angle_alpha   90.00
_cell.angle_beta   90.00
_cell.angle_gamma   90.00
#
_symmetry.space_group_name_H-M   'P 1'
#
loop_
_entity.id
_entity.type
_entity.pdbx_description
1 polymer ?
#
loop_
_entity_poly.entity_id
_entity_poly.type
_entity_poly.pdbx_seq_one_letter_code
_entity_poly.pdbx_strand_id
1 'polypeptide(L)'
;MKKPIGILMAFFVVATFLHPVGAIGSLGGSSYYHPYPYGLKPGDIVIGHNPLSSIIIPGYWTHTGMIAYYDYNAGDWVVVEAWDDPSEVRLVYLSDFLKRYDTVAVLRVRTTDSIRQAAVNFALQQLGKPYDWHWYTKHVYGNSYYCSELVWAAYMAASGGTVDIDANPGWTLKYLDGVAPQEIYDDSDTYVIYYDSA
;
A
#
# COMPACT_ATOMS: atom_id res chain seq x y z
N MET A 1 33.31 8.96 -34.21
CA MET A 1 32.89 10.21 -33.53
C MET A 1 31.76 9.87 -32.57
N LYS A 2 31.89 10.26 -31.29
CA LYS A 2 30.96 9.95 -30.19
C LYS A 2 29.75 10.92 -30.25
N LYS A 3 28.56 10.40 -29.92
CA LYS A 3 27.24 11.07 -29.97
C LYS A 3 27.16 12.28 -29.01
N PRO A 4 26.09 13.08 -29.14
CA PRO A 4 25.27 13.31 -27.96
C PRO A 4 23.82 12.88 -28.21
N ILE A 5 23.34 11.95 -27.38
CA ILE A 5 21.92 11.65 -27.20
C ILE A 5 21.41 12.69 -26.21
N GLY A 6 20.51 13.56 -26.67
CA GLY A 6 19.80 14.48 -25.80
C GLY A 6 18.91 13.70 -24.84
N ILE A 7 19.18 13.80 -23.55
CA ILE A 7 18.29 13.30 -22.49
C ILE A 7 17.15 14.32 -22.38
N LEU A 8 15.97 13.95 -22.87
CA LEU A 8 14.74 14.70 -22.61
C LEU A 8 14.24 14.29 -21.22
N MET A 9 14.56 15.06 -20.18
CA MET A 9 13.90 14.92 -18.88
C MET A 9 12.46 15.45 -19.02
N ALA A 10 11.49 14.55 -19.12
CA ALA A 10 10.09 14.89 -19.01
C ALA A 10 9.74 15.08 -17.53
N PHE A 11 9.58 16.33 -17.10
CA PHE A 11 8.92 16.67 -15.85
C PHE A 11 7.42 16.37 -16.00
N PHE A 12 6.94 15.26 -15.43
CA PHE A 12 5.51 15.04 -15.25
C PHE A 12 5.05 15.78 -14.00
N VAL A 13 4.41 16.93 -14.20
CA VAL A 13 3.56 17.55 -13.18
C VAL A 13 2.29 16.70 -13.11
N VAL A 14 2.19 15.83 -12.10
CA VAL A 14 0.95 15.14 -11.79
C VAL A 14 -0.01 16.19 -11.23
N ALA A 15 -0.96 16.64 -12.05
CA ALA A 15 -2.11 17.39 -11.57
C ALA A 15 -2.94 16.42 -10.73
N THR A 16 -2.77 16.47 -9.41
CA THR A 16 -3.62 15.75 -8.47
C THR A 16 -5.02 16.34 -8.57
N PHE A 17 -5.89 15.68 -9.33
CA PHE A 17 -7.33 15.94 -9.24
C PHE A 17 -7.73 15.71 -7.79
N LEU A 18 -8.29 16.75 -7.16
CA LEU A 18 -8.87 16.73 -5.83
C LEU A 18 -10.05 15.76 -5.82
N HIS A 19 -9.77 14.46 -5.71
CA HIS A 19 -10.77 13.50 -5.29
C HIS A 19 -11.00 13.76 -3.80
N PRO A 20 -12.24 13.99 -3.36
CA PRO A 20 -12.50 14.08 -1.93
C PRO A 20 -12.02 12.77 -1.30
N VAL A 21 -11.11 12.86 -0.34
CA VAL A 21 -10.75 11.71 0.51
C VAL A 21 -12.04 11.30 1.21
N GLY A 22 -12.62 10.19 0.78
CA GLY A 22 -13.87 9.70 1.31
C GLY A 22 -13.61 9.11 2.69
N ALA A 23 -14.22 9.69 3.73
CA ALA A 23 -14.39 9.02 5.02
C ALA A 23 -15.45 7.93 4.85
N ILE A 24 -15.14 6.85 4.13
CA ILE A 24 -16.01 5.69 4.05
C ILE A 24 -15.62 4.75 5.19
N GLY A 25 -16.35 4.90 6.30
CA GLY A 25 -16.27 4.00 7.44
C GLY A 25 -16.55 2.56 7.02
N SER A 26 -15.64 1.66 7.38
CA SER A 26 -15.86 0.22 7.25
C SER A 26 -17.12 -0.18 8.03
N LEU A 27 -17.95 -1.00 7.39
CA LEU A 27 -18.98 -1.81 8.06
C LEU A 27 -18.27 -2.85 8.95
N GLY A 28 -17.79 -2.41 10.11
CA GLY A 28 -17.10 -3.23 11.10
C GLY A 28 -16.98 -2.44 12.40
N GLY A 29 -17.85 -2.76 13.37
CA GLY A 29 -18.16 -1.94 14.55
C GLY A 29 -17.09 -1.84 15.63
N SER A 30 -15.81 -1.79 15.29
CA SER A 30 -14.71 -1.65 16.24
C SER A 30 -13.88 -0.42 15.89
N SER A 31 -13.84 0.54 16.81
CA SER A 31 -12.97 1.73 16.73
C SER A 31 -11.83 1.53 17.72
N TYR A 32 -10.69 1.06 17.24
CA TYR A 32 -9.47 0.93 18.05
C TYR A 32 -8.76 2.28 18.19
N TYR A 33 -8.01 2.44 19.26
CA TYR A 33 -7.16 3.61 19.46
C TYR A 33 -5.70 3.19 19.40
N HIS A 34 -4.94 3.88 18.56
CA HIS A 34 -3.49 3.73 18.46
C HIS A 34 -2.84 5.10 18.59
N PRO A 35 -1.68 5.22 19.28
CA PRO A 35 -0.85 6.41 19.21
C PRO A 35 -0.54 6.77 17.75
N TYR A 36 -0.60 8.05 17.39
CA TYR A 36 -0.36 8.42 16.00
C TYR A 36 1.13 8.27 15.64
N PRO A 37 1.50 7.55 14.56
CA PRO A 37 2.88 7.35 14.17
C PRO A 37 3.56 8.66 13.74
N TYR A 38 4.84 8.82 14.06
CA TYR A 38 5.67 9.96 13.67
C TYR A 38 6.78 9.55 12.71
N GLY A 39 7.39 10.52 12.02
CA GLY A 39 8.50 10.27 11.12
C GLY A 39 8.14 9.53 9.82
N LEU A 40 6.85 9.51 9.48
CA LEU A 40 6.32 8.91 8.26
C LEU A 40 6.79 9.65 7.00
N LYS A 41 6.82 8.92 5.88
CA LYS A 41 7.18 9.41 4.55
C LYS A 41 6.26 8.79 3.49
N PRO A 42 6.05 9.49 2.35
CA PRO A 42 5.47 8.86 1.16
C PRO A 42 6.19 7.54 0.82
N GLY A 43 5.41 6.50 0.55
CA GLY A 43 5.85 5.15 0.25
C GLY A 43 5.98 4.23 1.46
N ASP A 44 5.93 4.75 2.69
CA ASP A 44 5.79 3.87 3.86
C ASP A 44 4.50 3.04 3.73
N ILE A 45 4.51 1.81 4.25
CA ILE A 45 3.42 0.84 4.12
C ILE A 45 2.71 0.75 5.47
N VAL A 46 1.42 1.02 5.53
CA VAL A 46 0.61 0.82 6.73
C VAL A 46 -0.11 -0.51 6.64
N ILE A 47 -0.02 -1.33 7.68
CA ILE A 47 -0.58 -2.67 7.71
C ILE A 47 -1.42 -2.86 8.97
N GLY A 48 -2.53 -3.58 8.83
CA GLY A 48 -3.52 -3.79 9.88
C GLY A 48 -3.95 -5.24 10.02
N HIS A 49 -4.13 -5.68 11.26
CA HIS A 49 -4.71 -6.98 11.61
C HIS A 49 -6.17 -6.81 12.04
N ASN A 50 -7.02 -7.69 11.52
CA ASN A 50 -8.39 -7.86 11.97
C ASN A 50 -8.61 -9.34 12.31
N PRO A 51 -8.99 -9.67 13.57
CA PRO A 51 -9.22 -11.04 14.01
C PRO A 51 -10.25 -11.83 13.17
N LEU A 52 -11.18 -11.13 12.50
CA LEU A 52 -12.21 -11.77 11.69
C LEU A 52 -11.71 -12.12 10.28
N SER A 53 -10.82 -11.31 9.71
CA SER A 53 -10.31 -11.47 8.35
C SER A 53 -9.10 -12.42 8.25
N SER A 54 -8.39 -12.65 9.37
CA SER A 54 -7.22 -13.55 9.45
C SER A 54 -7.56 -15.03 9.26
N ILE A 55 -8.85 -15.37 9.21
CA ILE A 55 -9.33 -16.73 8.90
C ILE A 55 -9.20 -17.04 7.39
N ILE A 56 -9.25 -16.01 6.54
CA ILE A 56 -9.31 -16.16 5.08
C ILE A 56 -8.00 -15.70 4.42
N ILE A 57 -7.36 -14.67 4.98
CA ILE A 57 -6.12 -14.10 4.44
C ILE A 57 -4.93 -14.82 5.09
N PRO A 58 -4.04 -15.48 4.31
CA PRO A 58 -2.93 -16.21 4.90
C PRO A 58 -1.98 -15.31 5.69
N GLY A 59 -1.85 -15.55 7.00
CA GLY A 59 -0.94 -14.84 7.89
C GLY A 59 -1.66 -14.10 9.01
N TYR A 60 -0.89 -13.36 9.81
CA TYR A 60 -1.44 -12.53 10.88
C TYR A 60 -1.98 -11.22 10.30
N TRP A 61 -1.26 -10.58 9.39
CA TRP A 61 -1.69 -9.31 8.80
C TRP A 61 -2.75 -9.48 7.72
N THR A 62 -3.81 -8.66 7.78
CA THR A 62 -5.02 -8.87 6.97
C THR A 62 -5.28 -7.77 5.94
N HIS A 63 -4.70 -6.59 6.11
CA HIS A 63 -4.89 -5.50 5.16
C HIS A 63 -3.68 -4.59 5.12
N THR A 64 -3.43 -3.97 3.98
CA THR A 64 -2.31 -3.05 3.80
C THR A 64 -2.66 -1.92 2.85
N GLY A 65 -1.98 -0.79 3.02
CA GLY A 65 -2.04 0.38 2.16
C GLY A 65 -0.70 1.12 2.16
N MET A 66 -0.59 2.15 1.34
CA MET A 66 0.64 2.94 1.19
C MET A 66 0.40 4.39 1.60
N ILE A 67 1.25 4.94 2.45
CA ILE A 67 1.29 6.36 2.77
C ILE A 67 1.59 7.14 1.49
N ALA A 68 0.66 7.98 1.06
CA ALA A 68 0.76 8.72 -0.20
C ALA A 68 1.34 10.13 0.02
N TYR A 69 0.71 10.94 0.86
CA TYR A 69 1.12 12.32 1.15
C TYR A 69 0.52 12.79 2.47
N TYR A 70 1.02 13.91 3.00
CA TYR A 70 0.44 14.58 4.15
C TYR A 70 -0.53 15.67 3.71
N ASP A 71 -1.77 15.62 4.17
CA ASP A 71 -2.75 16.69 3.95
C ASP A 71 -2.63 17.72 5.08
N TYR A 72 -2.05 18.88 4.77
CA TYR A 72 -1.85 19.97 5.74
C TYR A 72 -3.15 20.65 6.19
N ASN A 73 -4.24 20.54 5.42
CA ASN A 73 -5.53 21.11 5.82
C ASN A 73 -6.22 20.21 6.83
N ALA A 74 -6.14 18.89 6.63
CA ALA A 74 -6.69 17.89 7.55
C ALA A 74 -5.77 17.64 8.76
N GLY A 75 -4.46 17.88 8.62
CA GLY A 75 -3.47 17.55 9.62
C GLY A 75 -3.20 16.04 9.73
N ASP A 76 -3.40 15.28 8.64
CA ASP A 76 -3.36 13.82 8.63
C ASP A 76 -2.60 13.29 7.39
N TRP A 77 -2.00 12.12 7.52
CA TRP A 77 -1.47 11.38 6.38
C TRP A 77 -2.61 10.74 5.59
N VAL A 78 -2.45 10.72 4.27
CA VAL A 78 -3.36 10.05 3.35
C VAL A 78 -2.74 8.72 2.94
N VAL A 79 -3.56 7.67 2.97
CA VAL A 79 -3.23 6.31 2.56
C VAL A 79 -3.95 6.02 1.25
N VAL A 80 -3.23 5.46 0.28
CA VAL A 80 -3.85 4.80 -0.87
C VAL A 80 -3.99 3.31 -0.58
N GLU A 81 -5.19 2.77 -0.75
CA GLU A 81 -5.52 1.36 -0.50
C GLU A 81 -6.45 0.82 -1.57
N ALA A 82 -6.38 -0.49 -1.86
CA ALA A 82 -7.45 -1.20 -2.56
C ALA A 82 -8.43 -1.75 -1.52
N TRP A 83 -9.72 -1.46 -1.67
CA TRP A 83 -10.77 -1.82 -0.71
C TRP A 83 -11.96 -2.47 -1.38
N ASP A 84 -12.68 -3.34 -0.67
CA ASP A 84 -13.73 -4.21 -1.21
C ASP A 84 -15.13 -3.58 -1.22
N ASP A 85 -15.46 -2.73 -0.24
CA ASP A 85 -16.75 -2.03 -0.14
C ASP A 85 -16.63 -0.52 0.24
N PRO A 86 -16.82 0.42 -0.71
CA PRO A 86 -17.00 0.16 -2.14
C PRO A 86 -15.75 -0.47 -2.75
N SER A 87 -15.96 -1.26 -3.81
CA SER A 87 -14.89 -1.93 -4.54
C SER A 87 -14.09 -0.93 -5.36
N GLU A 88 -12.99 -0.42 -4.78
CA GLU A 88 -12.13 0.56 -5.42
C GLU A 88 -10.75 0.70 -4.79
N VAL A 89 -9.76 1.09 -5.59
CA VAL A 89 -8.56 1.77 -5.12
C VAL A 89 -8.91 3.20 -4.75
N ARG A 90 -8.72 3.57 -3.49
CA ARG A 90 -9.21 4.82 -2.91
C ARG A 90 -8.18 5.48 -2.00
N LEU A 91 -8.51 6.71 -1.58
CA LEU A 91 -7.77 7.46 -0.57
C LEU A 91 -8.55 7.46 0.74
N VAL A 92 -7.87 7.17 1.83
CA VAL A 92 -8.39 7.29 3.21
C VAL A 92 -7.40 8.04 4.07
N TYR A 93 -7.87 8.64 5.16
CA TYR A 93 -6.94 9.19 6.16
C TYR A 93 -6.31 8.08 6.99
N LEU A 94 -5.05 8.28 7.39
CA LEU A 94 -4.33 7.33 8.22
C LEU A 94 -5.05 7.15 9.57
N SER A 95 -5.57 8.22 10.17
CA SER A 95 -6.34 8.08 11.42
C SER A 95 -7.56 7.16 11.26
N ASP A 96 -8.21 7.15 10.10
CA ASP A 96 -9.33 6.25 9.83
C ASP A 96 -8.86 4.84 9.51
N PHE A 97 -7.72 4.68 8.82
CA PHE A 97 -7.08 3.38 8.63
C PHE A 97 -6.79 2.73 9.98
N LEU A 98 -6.14 3.44 10.90
CA LEU A 98 -5.69 2.93 12.20
C LEU A 98 -6.86 2.43 13.05
N LYS A 99 -7.99 3.14 13.08
CA LYS A 99 -9.15 2.76 13.90
C LYS A 99 -9.79 1.42 13.52
N ARG A 100 -9.52 0.89 12.31
CA ARG A 100 -10.17 -0.34 11.79
C ARG A 100 -9.56 -1.64 12.32
N TYR A 101 -8.37 -1.60 12.91
CA TYR A 101 -7.57 -2.79 13.20
C TYR A 101 -7.21 -2.85 14.67
N ASP A 102 -7.17 -4.04 15.26
CA ASP A 102 -6.77 -4.23 16.67
C ASP A 102 -5.25 -4.10 16.85
N THR A 103 -4.49 -4.36 15.79
CA THR A 103 -3.04 -4.24 15.74
C THR A 103 -2.63 -3.64 14.42
N VAL A 104 -1.66 -2.73 14.47
CA VAL A 104 -1.18 -1.98 13.31
C VAL A 104 0.34 -1.94 13.31
N ALA A 105 0.93 -1.86 12.12
CA ALA A 105 2.33 -1.51 11.95
C ALA A 105 2.49 -0.54 10.78
N VAL A 106 3.62 0.19 10.79
CA VAL A 106 4.11 0.88 9.61
C VAL A 106 5.49 0.34 9.26
N LEU A 107 5.65 -0.01 8.00
CA LEU A 107 6.88 -0.53 7.42
C LEU A 107 7.49 0.52 6.52
N ARG A 108 8.82 0.55 6.47
CA ARG A 108 9.57 1.33 5.48
C ARG A 108 10.36 0.39 4.59
N VAL A 109 10.27 0.61 3.28
CA VAL A 109 11.01 -0.17 2.29
C VAL A 109 12.45 0.35 2.17
N ARG A 110 13.43 -0.56 2.16
CA ARG A 110 14.88 -0.34 2.02
C ARG A 110 15.25 0.07 0.60
N THR A 111 14.79 1.24 0.21
CA THR A 111 15.08 1.82 -1.11
C THR A 111 15.31 3.32 -1.03
N THR A 112 15.47 3.98 -2.17
CA THR A 112 15.65 5.44 -2.25
C THR A 112 14.31 6.17 -2.08
N ASP A 113 14.34 7.44 -1.65
CA ASP A 113 13.13 8.28 -1.61
C ASP A 113 12.51 8.44 -3.02
N SER A 114 13.32 8.40 -4.08
CA SER A 114 12.84 8.44 -5.46
C SER A 114 11.98 7.22 -5.82
N ILE A 115 12.39 6.01 -5.42
CA ILE A 115 11.62 4.79 -5.70
C ILE A 115 10.33 4.78 -4.88
N ARG A 116 10.40 5.18 -3.59
CA ARG A 116 9.21 5.34 -2.76
C ARG A 116 8.19 6.29 -3.38
N GLN A 117 8.63 7.46 -3.83
CA GLN A 117 7.75 8.44 -4.47
C GLN A 117 7.19 7.93 -5.80
N ALA A 118 7.98 7.21 -6.59
CA ALA A 118 7.50 6.59 -7.82
C ALA A 118 6.45 5.48 -7.55
N ALA A 119 6.60 4.71 -6.47
CA ALA A 119 5.62 3.73 -6.03
C ALA A 119 4.30 4.41 -5.63
N VAL A 120 4.35 5.49 -4.87
CA VAL A 120 3.18 6.31 -4.55
C VAL A 120 2.50 6.80 -5.83
N ASN A 121 3.26 7.35 -6.78
CA ASN A 121 2.71 7.84 -8.04
C ASN A 121 2.03 6.72 -8.84
N PHE A 122 2.62 5.52 -8.85
CA PHE A 122 2.01 4.35 -9.46
C PHE A 122 0.67 4.02 -8.79
N ALA A 123 0.64 3.91 -7.46
CA ALA A 123 -0.57 3.56 -6.72
C ALA A 123 -1.69 4.60 -6.93
N LEU A 124 -1.35 5.90 -6.94
CA LEU A 124 -2.29 6.98 -7.22
C LEU A 124 -2.87 6.93 -8.65
N GLN A 125 -2.12 6.42 -9.64
CA GLN A 125 -2.65 6.19 -10.99
C GLN A 125 -3.67 5.06 -11.05
N GLN A 126 -3.77 4.23 -10.01
CA GLN A 126 -4.72 3.12 -9.95
C GLN A 126 -6.05 3.51 -9.30
N LEU A 127 -6.19 4.74 -8.80
CA LEU A 127 -7.42 5.22 -8.16
C LEU A 127 -8.66 4.93 -9.03
N GLY A 128 -9.70 4.39 -8.39
CA GLY A 128 -10.97 3.99 -9.02
C GLY A 128 -10.97 2.60 -9.66
N LYS A 129 -9.84 1.89 -9.75
CA LYS A 129 -9.84 0.48 -10.19
C LYS A 129 -10.54 -0.41 -9.17
N PRO A 130 -11.34 -1.41 -9.59
CA PRO A 130 -12.06 -2.28 -8.68
C PRO A 130 -11.13 -3.17 -7.85
N TYR A 131 -11.66 -3.65 -6.73
CA TYR A 131 -11.00 -4.66 -5.90
C TYR A 131 -10.90 -6.00 -6.63
N ASP A 132 -9.74 -6.66 -6.52
CA ASP A 132 -9.57 -8.01 -7.06
C ASP A 132 -9.87 -9.07 -5.98
N TRP A 133 -10.78 -9.99 -6.29
CA TRP A 133 -11.10 -11.11 -5.41
C TRP A 133 -10.25 -12.36 -5.68
N HIS A 134 -9.45 -12.36 -6.77
CA HIS A 134 -8.56 -13.45 -7.14
C HIS A 134 -7.19 -13.30 -6.48
N TRP A 135 -7.16 -13.37 -5.15
CA TRP A 135 -5.95 -13.19 -4.33
C TRP A 135 -4.82 -14.21 -4.60
N TYR A 136 -5.08 -15.25 -5.39
CA TYR A 136 -4.16 -16.35 -5.68
C TYR A 136 -3.25 -16.11 -6.89
N THR A 137 -3.37 -14.96 -7.56
CA THR A 137 -2.41 -14.46 -8.57
C THR A 137 -2.09 -12.99 -8.30
N LYS A 138 -1.08 -12.44 -8.97
CA LYS A 138 -0.73 -11.02 -8.88
C LYS A 138 -0.16 -10.49 -10.20
N HIS A 139 -0.39 -9.21 -10.46
CA HIS A 139 0.03 -8.53 -11.69
C HIS A 139 0.55 -7.13 -11.37
N VAL A 140 1.68 -6.76 -11.96
CA VAL A 140 2.17 -5.38 -11.84
C VAL A 140 1.17 -4.40 -12.48
N TYR A 141 0.66 -4.72 -13.67
CA TYR A 141 -0.29 -3.89 -14.43
C TYR A 141 -1.65 -4.60 -14.56
N GLY A 142 -2.40 -4.66 -13.47
CA GLY A 142 -3.74 -5.27 -13.42
C GLY A 142 -4.86 -4.28 -13.77
N ASN A 143 -6.04 -4.81 -14.11
CA ASN A 143 -7.27 -4.02 -14.25
C ASN A 143 -8.02 -3.86 -12.92
N SER A 144 -7.63 -4.65 -11.92
CA SER A 144 -8.10 -4.71 -10.55
C SER A 144 -6.89 -4.95 -9.65
N TYR A 145 -7.02 -4.64 -8.35
CA TYR A 145 -5.99 -4.96 -7.36
C TYR A 145 -6.64 -5.38 -6.04
N TYR A 146 -6.08 -6.36 -5.33
CA TYR A 146 -6.29 -6.49 -3.89
C TYR A 146 -5.25 -5.69 -3.09
N CYS A 147 -5.45 -5.58 -1.78
CA CYS A 147 -4.72 -4.65 -0.93
C CYS A 147 -3.19 -4.77 -1.02
N SER A 148 -2.65 -5.97 -0.83
CA SER A 148 -1.21 -6.24 -0.92
C SER A 148 -0.67 -6.30 -2.34
N GLU A 149 -1.48 -6.72 -3.32
CA GLU A 149 -1.10 -6.66 -4.73
C GLU A 149 -0.81 -5.23 -5.18
N LEU A 150 -1.66 -4.27 -4.81
CA LEU A 150 -1.47 -2.86 -5.16
C LEU A 150 -0.12 -2.35 -4.65
N VAL A 151 0.20 -2.64 -3.38
CA VAL A 151 1.43 -2.17 -2.73
C VAL A 151 2.67 -2.83 -3.35
N TRP A 152 2.62 -4.16 -3.57
CA TRP A 152 3.69 -4.90 -4.25
C TRP A 152 3.91 -4.41 -5.69
N ALA A 153 2.82 -4.29 -6.48
CA ALA A 153 2.85 -3.84 -7.85
C ALA A 153 3.45 -2.43 -7.98
N ALA A 154 3.13 -1.54 -7.04
CA ALA A 154 3.69 -0.20 -6.99
C ALA A 154 5.22 -0.19 -6.86
N TYR A 155 5.79 -1.02 -5.98
CA TYR A 155 7.23 -1.12 -5.83
C TYR A 155 7.90 -1.84 -7.00
N MET A 156 7.28 -2.88 -7.55
CA MET A 156 7.76 -3.55 -8.75
C MET A 156 7.82 -2.59 -9.95
N ALA A 157 6.75 -1.83 -10.20
CA ALA A 157 6.72 -0.85 -11.28
C ALA A 157 7.74 0.27 -11.08
N ALA A 158 7.81 0.84 -9.87
CA ALA A 158 8.69 1.96 -9.54
C ALA A 158 10.18 1.63 -9.63
N SER A 159 10.54 0.39 -9.30
CA SER A 159 11.92 -0.08 -9.24
C SER A 159 12.37 -0.80 -10.52
N GLY A 160 11.48 -0.99 -11.50
CA GLY A 160 11.74 -1.85 -12.65
C GLY A 160 11.95 -3.32 -12.27
N GLY A 161 11.30 -3.78 -11.21
CA GLY A 161 11.36 -5.15 -10.69
C GLY A 161 12.57 -5.44 -9.78
N THR A 162 13.24 -4.42 -9.25
CA THR A 162 14.42 -4.60 -8.37
C THR A 162 14.12 -4.51 -6.88
N VAL A 163 12.94 -4.01 -6.52
CA VAL A 163 12.41 -3.98 -5.15
C VAL A 163 11.16 -4.86 -5.14
N ASP A 164 11.36 -6.12 -4.77
CA ASP A 164 10.31 -7.14 -4.71
C ASP A 164 10.00 -7.44 -3.25
N ILE A 165 8.99 -6.75 -2.70
CA ILE A 165 8.57 -6.86 -1.30
C ILE A 165 7.66 -8.07 -1.06
N ASP A 166 7.92 -9.16 -1.77
CA ASP A 166 7.29 -10.47 -1.56
C ASP A 166 8.34 -11.43 -0.99
N ALA A 167 8.15 -11.81 0.28
CA ALA A 167 9.06 -12.72 0.96
C ALA A 167 9.12 -14.13 0.35
N ASN A 168 8.10 -14.57 -0.40
CA ASN A 168 8.07 -15.89 -1.05
C ASN A 168 7.65 -15.76 -2.51
N PRO A 169 8.50 -15.18 -3.37
CA PRO A 169 8.12 -14.91 -4.75
C PRO A 169 7.85 -16.20 -5.53
N GLY A 170 6.68 -16.26 -6.17
CA GLY A 170 6.22 -17.39 -6.95
C GLY A 170 5.35 -18.37 -6.15
N TRP A 171 5.15 -19.56 -6.71
CA TRP A 171 4.15 -20.47 -6.15
C TRP A 171 4.52 -21.04 -4.78
N THR A 172 3.63 -20.90 -3.80
CA THR A 172 3.67 -21.66 -2.54
C THR A 172 2.31 -22.28 -2.20
N LEU A 173 2.27 -23.34 -1.38
CA LEU A 173 0.99 -23.92 -0.94
C LEU A 173 0.16 -22.93 -0.09
N LYS A 174 0.82 -22.00 0.59
CA LYS A 174 0.19 -21.05 1.52
C LYS A 174 -0.37 -19.82 0.80
N TYR A 175 0.37 -19.30 -0.18
CA TYR A 175 0.06 -18.02 -0.83
C TYR A 175 -0.31 -18.17 -2.32
N LEU A 176 -0.21 -19.40 -2.86
CA LEU A 176 -0.36 -19.69 -4.28
C LEU A 176 0.61 -18.80 -5.08
N ASP A 177 0.17 -18.12 -6.13
CA ASP A 177 0.98 -17.13 -6.86
C ASP A 177 0.61 -15.69 -6.46
N GLY A 178 -0.02 -15.51 -5.30
CA GLY A 178 -0.39 -14.20 -4.75
C GLY A 178 0.75 -13.52 -3.98
N VAL A 179 0.41 -12.44 -3.28
CA VAL A 179 1.28 -11.80 -2.28
C VAL A 179 0.43 -11.36 -1.10
N ALA A 180 0.56 -11.99 0.07
CA ALA A 180 -0.23 -11.61 1.25
C ALA A 180 0.37 -10.39 1.97
N PRO A 181 -0.42 -9.63 2.76
CA PRO A 181 0.12 -8.57 3.62
C PRO A 181 1.22 -9.09 4.57
N GLN A 182 1.08 -10.34 5.02
CA GLN A 182 2.10 -11.01 5.82
C GLN A 182 3.45 -11.12 5.10
N GLU A 183 3.46 -11.38 3.80
CA GLU A 183 4.70 -11.51 3.03
C GLU A 183 5.42 -10.18 2.90
N ILE A 184 4.68 -9.08 2.74
CA ILE A 184 5.25 -7.73 2.76
C ILE A 184 5.88 -7.42 4.13
N TYR A 185 5.24 -7.84 5.23
CA TYR A 185 5.77 -7.65 6.58
C TYR A 185 7.02 -8.47 6.86
N ASP A 186 7.07 -9.71 6.37
CA ASP A 186 8.18 -10.64 6.59
C ASP A 186 9.35 -10.39 5.63
N ASP A 187 9.14 -9.61 4.57
CA ASP A 187 10.14 -9.41 3.52
C ASP A 187 11.38 -8.62 4.00
N SER A 188 12.56 -9.05 3.54
CA SER A 188 13.83 -8.48 3.96
C SER A 188 14.12 -7.07 3.41
N ASP A 189 13.36 -6.61 2.41
CA ASP A 189 13.39 -5.23 1.93
C ASP A 189 12.51 -4.30 2.79
N THR A 190 11.75 -4.79 3.77
CA THR A 190 10.95 -3.94 4.66
C THR A 190 11.40 -3.99 6.12
N TYR A 191 11.21 -2.89 6.86
CA TYR A 191 11.44 -2.86 8.30
C TYR A 191 10.38 -2.04 9.02
N VAL A 192 10.01 -2.51 10.21
CA VAL A 192 9.04 -1.86 11.08
C VAL A 192 9.62 -0.54 11.61
N ILE A 193 8.88 0.55 11.43
CA ILE A 193 9.16 1.86 12.02
C ILE A 193 8.13 2.27 13.08
N TYR A 194 6.99 1.58 13.12
CA TYR A 194 5.93 1.77 14.09
C TYR A 194 5.16 0.46 14.28
N TYR A 195 4.76 0.17 15.50
CA TYR A 195 3.92 -0.98 15.86
C TYR A 195 3.11 -0.64 17.10
N ASP A 196 1.82 -1.01 17.11
CA ASP A 196 0.96 -0.88 18.27
C ASP A 196 -0.20 -1.89 18.22
N SER A 197 -0.66 -2.32 19.40
CA SER A 197 -1.75 -3.29 19.58
C SER A 197 -2.65 -2.79 20.71
N ALA A 198 -3.95 -2.66 20.44
CA ALA A 198 -4.94 -1.97 21.27
C ALA A 198 -5.77 -2.90 22.17
#